data_AF-A0AAN8Z3H5-F1
#
_entry.id   AF-A0AAN8Z3H5-F1
#
_cell.length_a   1.000
_cell.length_b   1.000
_cell.length_c   1.000
_cell.angle_alpha   90.00
_cell.angle_beta   90.00
_cell.angle_gamma   90.00
#
_symmetry.space_group_name_H-M   'P 1'
#
loop_
_entity.id
_entity.type
_entity.pdbx_description
1 polymer ?
#
loop_
_entity_poly.entity_id
_entity_poly.type
_entity_poly.pdbx_seq_one_letter_code
_entity_poly.pdbx_strand_id
1 'polypeptide(L)'
;MAGRLGRRVVHFANLPIKLLMPSCFSNITEIAIKTIPSASKIEIKRVLESLYGFEVEKVHTLNMEGKKKKRGGLLIAKPDYKKAYITLKNPLSISPDLYPIRMIEEEKKNMNKQSKSSMLDEAEKKSHWLDESKPQKDSTGKGRRGGRGGSEVLPKFPWSSMRASR
;
A
#
# COMPACT_ATOMS: atom_id res chain seq x y z
N MET A 1 6.03 -54.09 -17.95
CA MET A 1 5.78 -52.64 -17.75
C MET A 1 6.79 -52.10 -16.77
N ALA A 2 7.88 -51.50 -17.24
CA ALA A 2 8.91 -50.95 -16.35
C ALA A 2 8.36 -49.70 -15.65
N GLY A 3 8.24 -49.76 -14.33
CA GLY A 3 7.76 -48.66 -13.51
C GLY A 3 8.66 -47.44 -13.64
N ARG A 4 8.05 -46.25 -13.71
CA ARG A 4 8.74 -44.95 -13.64
C ARG A 4 9.31 -44.72 -12.24
N LEU A 5 10.28 -45.53 -11.81
CA LEU A 5 10.98 -45.43 -10.52
C LEU A 5 12.09 -44.36 -10.53
N GLY A 6 11.97 -43.36 -11.42
CA GLY A 6 12.89 -42.24 -11.47
C GLY A 6 12.38 -41.06 -10.65
N ARG A 7 13.26 -40.47 -9.81
CA ARG A 7 13.01 -39.13 -9.26
C ARG A 7 12.71 -38.18 -10.43
N ARG A 8 11.68 -37.34 -10.28
CA ARG A 8 11.35 -36.31 -11.28
C ARG A 8 12.53 -35.34 -11.39
N VAL A 9 13.34 -35.49 -12.44
CA VAL A 9 14.49 -34.63 -12.73
C VAL A 9 13.96 -33.36 -13.39
N VAL A 10 14.21 -32.20 -12.78
CA VAL A 10 13.84 -30.90 -13.33
C VAL A 10 15.13 -30.30 -13.89
N HIS A 11 15.25 -30.24 -15.21
CA HIS A 11 16.48 -29.83 -15.88
C HIS A 11 16.75 -28.33 -15.75
N PHE A 12 15.72 -27.49 -15.90
CA PHE A 12 15.77 -26.05 -15.62
C PHE A 12 14.40 -25.56 -15.17
N ALA A 13 14.34 -24.88 -14.04
CA ALA A 13 13.09 -24.37 -13.49
C ALA A 13 12.82 -22.96 -14.00
N ASN A 14 11.91 -22.84 -14.98
CA ASN A 14 11.41 -21.54 -15.44
C ASN A 14 10.31 -21.02 -14.49
N LEU A 15 10.69 -20.68 -13.27
CA LEU A 15 9.81 -20.12 -12.24
C LEU A 15 10.04 -18.61 -12.14
N PRO A 16 9.07 -17.76 -12.49
CA PRO A 16 9.24 -16.31 -12.37
C PRO A 16 9.18 -15.92 -10.88
N ILE A 17 10.33 -15.50 -10.34
CA ILE A 17 10.47 -15.05 -8.97
C ILE A 17 10.67 -13.53 -8.96
N LYS A 18 9.87 -12.83 -8.16
CA LYS A 18 10.01 -11.40 -7.90
C LYS A 18 10.22 -11.19 -6.41
N LEU A 19 11.33 -10.56 -6.03
CA LEU A 19 11.55 -10.19 -4.63
C LEU A 19 10.58 -9.08 -4.22
N LEU A 20 10.03 -9.19 -3.02
CA LEU A 20 9.31 -8.10 -2.37
C LEU A 20 10.29 -7.34 -1.49
N MET A 21 10.08 -6.04 -1.34
CA MET A 21 10.96 -5.20 -0.53
C MET A 21 11.01 -5.74 0.91
N PRO A 22 12.22 -5.92 1.48
CA PRO A 22 12.35 -6.31 2.88
C PRO A 22 11.96 -5.14 3.78
N SER A 23 11.59 -5.44 5.03
CA SER A 23 11.28 -4.42 6.04
C SER A 23 12.54 -3.70 6.54
N CYS A 24 13.67 -4.41 6.55
CA CYS A 24 14.99 -3.92 6.99
C CYS A 24 16.07 -4.33 6.00
N PHE A 25 17.20 -3.62 5.99
CA PHE A 25 18.33 -3.86 5.07
C PHE A 25 19.52 -4.57 5.75
N SER A 26 19.63 -4.43 7.07
CA SER A 26 20.61 -5.14 7.90
C SER A 26 20.00 -6.42 8.48
N ASN A 27 20.77 -7.51 8.47
CA ASN A 27 20.44 -8.81 9.10
C ASN A 27 19.08 -9.39 8.69
N ILE A 28 18.87 -9.56 7.39
CA ILE A 28 17.66 -10.15 6.81
C ILE A 28 17.69 -11.66 7.04
N THR A 29 16.87 -12.14 7.97
CA THR A 29 16.66 -13.57 8.23
C THR A 29 15.56 -14.16 7.35
N GLU A 30 14.54 -13.35 7.05
CA GLU A 30 13.39 -13.77 6.25
C GLU A 30 13.19 -12.86 5.04
N ILE A 31 13.01 -13.49 3.87
CA ILE A 31 12.72 -12.80 2.61
C ILE A 31 11.32 -13.14 2.14
N ALA A 32 10.62 -12.15 1.60
CA ALA A 32 9.34 -12.34 0.95
C ALA A 32 9.51 -12.28 -0.58
N ILE A 33 8.92 -13.24 -1.28
CA ILE A 33 8.89 -13.28 -2.76
C ILE A 33 7.47 -13.43 -3.28
N LYS A 34 7.28 -12.99 -4.51
CA LYS A 34 6.07 -13.16 -5.32
C LYS A 34 6.38 -14.09 -6.49
N THR A 35 5.57 -15.13 -6.66
CA THR A 35 5.71 -16.17 -7.69
C THR A 35 4.35 -16.56 -8.27
N ILE A 36 4.33 -17.50 -9.23
CA ILE A 36 3.11 -18.07 -9.79
C ILE A 36 2.35 -18.95 -8.78
N PRO A 37 1.01 -19.00 -8.84
CA PRO A 37 0.18 -19.79 -7.92
C PRO A 37 0.44 -21.29 -7.99
N SER A 38 0.96 -21.82 -9.10
CA SER A 38 1.27 -23.25 -9.26
C SER A 38 2.55 -23.71 -8.54
N ALA A 39 3.43 -22.80 -8.12
CA ALA A 39 4.75 -23.13 -7.57
C ALA A 39 4.70 -23.91 -6.25
N SER A 40 5.39 -25.05 -6.14
CA SER A 40 5.49 -25.80 -4.88
C SER A 40 6.59 -25.26 -3.97
N LYS A 41 6.46 -25.46 -2.65
CA LYS A 41 7.51 -25.11 -1.65
C LYS A 41 8.87 -25.73 -2.01
N ILE A 42 8.85 -26.97 -2.49
CA ILE A 42 10.04 -27.75 -2.85
C ILE A 42 10.71 -27.16 -4.09
N GLU A 43 9.93 -26.71 -5.06
CA GLU A 43 10.43 -26.07 -6.28
C GLU A 43 11.07 -24.72 -5.96
N ILE A 44 10.40 -23.89 -5.15
CA ILE A 44 10.93 -22.59 -4.70
C ILE A 44 12.25 -22.78 -3.97
N LYS A 45 12.33 -23.73 -3.04
CA LYS A 45 13.55 -24.03 -2.28
C LYS A 45 14.70 -24.43 -3.22
N ARG A 46 14.45 -25.41 -4.11
CA ARG A 46 15.46 -25.88 -5.08
C ARG A 46 15.94 -24.78 -6.00
N VAL A 47 15.05 -23.91 -6.48
CA VAL A 47 15.42 -22.78 -7.35
C VAL A 47 16.35 -21.81 -6.62
N LEU A 48 16.01 -21.43 -5.38
CA LEU A 48 16.82 -20.50 -4.59
C LEU A 48 18.19 -21.09 -4.24
N GLU A 49 18.24 -22.37 -3.90
CA GLU A 49 19.50 -23.08 -3.62
C GLU A 49 20.35 -23.27 -4.88
N SER A 50 19.78 -23.78 -5.98
CA SER A 50 20.55 -24.15 -7.17
C SER A 50 20.92 -22.99 -8.07
N LEU A 51 20.03 -22.01 -8.27
CA LEU A 51 20.29 -20.89 -9.18
C LEU A 51 20.96 -19.70 -8.51
N TYR A 52 20.63 -19.43 -7.24
CA TYR A 52 21.12 -18.25 -6.52
C TYR A 52 22.08 -18.57 -5.38
N GLY A 53 22.25 -19.85 -5.02
CA GLY A 53 23.18 -20.26 -3.97
C GLY A 53 22.74 -19.91 -2.55
N PHE A 54 21.45 -19.62 -2.31
CA PHE A 54 20.97 -19.30 -0.97
C PHE A 54 20.82 -20.54 -0.11
N GLU A 55 21.23 -20.45 1.16
CA GLU A 55 20.97 -21.48 2.15
C GLU A 55 19.58 -21.28 2.78
N VAL A 56 18.61 -22.07 2.31
CA VAL A 56 17.22 -21.97 2.77
C VAL A 56 16.95 -22.98 3.87
N GLU A 57 16.51 -22.48 5.03
CA GLU A 57 16.02 -23.33 6.11
C GLU A 57 14.62 -23.83 5.78
N LYS A 58 13.67 -22.88 5.65
CA LYS A 58 12.24 -23.19 5.56
C LYS A 58 11.52 -22.26 4.58
N VAL A 59 10.47 -22.79 3.94
CA VAL A 59 9.62 -22.03 3.01
C VAL A 59 8.15 -22.11 3.46
N HIS A 60 7.56 -20.94 3.67
CA HIS A 60 6.14 -20.74 3.94
C HIS A 60 5.48 -20.08 2.73
N THR A 61 4.32 -20.57 2.32
CA THR A 61 3.64 -20.08 1.10
C THR A 61 2.19 -19.77 1.40
N LEU A 62 1.69 -18.71 0.78
CA LEU A 62 0.29 -18.27 0.82
C LEU A 62 -0.18 -18.04 -0.62
N ASN A 63 -1.38 -18.51 -0.94
CA ASN A 63 -2.03 -18.20 -2.20
C ASN A 63 -2.77 -16.86 -2.04
N MET A 64 -2.39 -15.88 -2.86
CA MET A 64 -2.95 -14.52 -2.81
C MET A 64 -3.81 -14.30 -4.05
N GLU A 65 -5.08 -13.96 -3.82
CA GLU A 65 -5.95 -13.49 -4.90
C GLU A 65 -5.55 -12.08 -5.35
N GLY A 66 -5.62 -11.85 -6.66
CA GLY A 66 -5.45 -10.55 -7.25
C GLY A 66 -6.60 -9.62 -6.89
N LYS A 67 -6.31 -8.31 -6.82
CA LYS A 67 -7.33 -7.30 -6.55
C LYS A 67 -8.37 -7.28 -7.67
N LYS A 68 -9.60 -7.65 -7.35
CA LYS A 68 -10.78 -7.55 -8.21
C LYS A 68 -11.30 -6.10 -8.16
N LYS A 69 -11.62 -5.51 -9.31
CA LYS A 69 -12.19 -4.17 -9.47
C LYS A 69 -13.35 -4.24 -10.45
N LYS A 70 -14.48 -3.62 -10.09
CA LYS A 70 -15.62 -3.46 -10.98
C LYS A 70 -15.61 -2.03 -11.54
N ARG A 71 -15.72 -1.88 -12.86
CA ARG A 71 -15.88 -0.58 -13.53
C ARG A 71 -17.10 -0.68 -14.45
N GLY A 72 -18.19 -0.04 -14.05
CA GLY A 72 -19.49 -0.24 -14.70
C GLY A 72 -19.96 -1.70 -14.58
N GLY A 73 -20.26 -2.34 -15.71
CA GLY A 73 -20.63 -3.76 -15.78
C GLY A 73 -19.46 -4.75 -15.85
N LEU A 74 -18.24 -4.29 -16.13
CA LEU A 74 -17.08 -5.17 -16.35
C LEU A 74 -16.31 -5.44 -15.04
N LEU A 75 -16.00 -6.71 -14.79
CA LEU A 75 -15.12 -7.17 -13.71
C LEU A 75 -13.69 -7.34 -14.24
N ILE A 76 -12.76 -6.54 -13.71
CA ILE A 76 -11.33 -6.60 -14.05
C ILE A 76 -10.57 -7.08 -12.81
N ALA A 77 -9.73 -8.10 -12.96
CA ALA A 77 -8.91 -8.62 -11.88
C ALA A 77 -7.41 -8.51 -12.21
N LYS A 78 -6.60 -8.21 -11.20
CA LYS A 78 -5.15 -8.45 -11.29
C LYS A 78 -4.87 -9.95 -11.25
N PRO A 79 -3.75 -10.43 -11.83
CA PRO A 79 -3.39 -11.84 -11.75
C PRO A 79 -3.11 -12.25 -10.31
N ASP A 80 -3.62 -13.42 -9.95
CA ASP A 80 -3.32 -14.11 -8.70
C ASP A 80 -1.84 -14.45 -8.63
N TYR A 81 -1.34 -14.60 -7.40
CA TYR A 81 0.06 -14.93 -7.19
C TYR A 81 0.24 -15.73 -5.91
N LYS A 82 1.38 -16.40 -5.81
CA LYS A 82 1.83 -17.02 -4.57
C LYS A 82 2.81 -16.10 -3.88
N LYS A 83 2.53 -15.77 -2.62
CA LYS A 83 3.49 -15.11 -1.74
C LYS A 83 4.25 -16.20 -1.00
N ALA A 84 5.57 -16.14 -0.99
CA ALA A 84 6.38 -17.06 -0.19
C ALA A 84 7.27 -16.26 0.76
N TYR A 85 7.29 -16.69 2.02
CA TYR A 85 8.23 -16.27 3.06
C TYR A 85 9.29 -17.36 3.19
N ILE A 86 10.54 -16.96 3.03
CA ILE A 86 11.68 -17.87 3.05
C ILE A 86 12.56 -17.48 4.22
N THR A 87 12.77 -18.43 5.13
CA THR A 87 13.72 -18.30 6.24
C THR A 87 15.08 -18.78 5.75
N LEU A 88 16.07 -17.91 5.86
CA LEU A 88 17.45 -18.16 5.51
C LEU A 88 18.20 -18.69 6.72
N LYS A 89 19.16 -19.59 6.49
CA LYS A 89 20.06 -20.05 7.56
C LYS A 89 21.03 -18.96 7.98
N ASN A 90 21.61 -18.29 6.97
CA ASN A 90 22.57 -17.22 7.18
C ASN A 90 21.89 -15.88 6.91
N PRO A 91 21.97 -14.91 7.85
CA PRO A 91 21.38 -13.60 7.65
C PRO A 91 22.09 -12.86 6.52
N LEU A 92 21.33 -12.15 5.69
CA LEU A 92 21.85 -11.35 4.59
C LEU A 92 21.87 -9.87 4.95
N SER A 93 22.85 -9.14 4.44
CA SER A 93 22.89 -7.68 4.46
C SER A 93 22.82 -7.16 3.03
N ILE A 94 21.92 -6.20 2.78
CA ILE A 94 21.73 -5.58 1.48
C ILE A 94 22.06 -4.10 1.64
N SER A 95 22.98 -3.55 0.84
CA SER A 95 23.24 -2.11 0.86
C SER A 95 22.00 -1.37 0.34
N PRO A 96 21.58 -0.28 1.00
CA PRO A 96 20.42 0.46 0.54
C PRO A 96 20.58 1.14 -0.83
N ASP A 97 21.82 1.24 -1.31
CA ASP A 97 22.18 1.93 -2.55
C ASP A 97 22.14 1.00 -3.78
N LEU A 98 21.87 -0.30 -3.58
CA LEU A 98 21.72 -1.29 -4.67
C LEU A 98 20.66 -0.90 -5.71
N TYR A 99 19.73 -0.02 -5.36
CA TYR A 99 18.78 0.57 -6.31
C TYR A 99 18.64 2.08 -6.06
N PRO A 100 18.67 2.92 -7.11
CA PRO A 100 18.61 4.39 -6.99
C PRO A 100 17.22 4.92 -6.59
N ILE A 101 16.35 4.10 -5.99
CA ILE A 101 15.01 4.50 -5.55
C ILE A 101 15.12 5.63 -4.52
N ARG A 102 16.06 5.53 -3.58
CA ARG A 102 16.29 6.58 -2.57
C ARG A 102 16.80 7.87 -3.19
N MET A 103 17.79 7.77 -4.09
CA MET A 103 18.32 8.95 -4.79
C MET A 103 17.23 9.66 -5.59
N ILE A 104 16.39 8.90 -6.32
CA ILE A 104 15.26 9.45 -7.08
C ILE A 104 14.20 10.08 -6.15
N GLU A 105 13.92 9.47 -4.99
CA GLU A 105 12.99 10.03 -4.00
C GLU A 105 13.53 11.31 -3.35
N GLU A 106 14.83 11.35 -3.05
CA GLU A 106 15.52 12.52 -2.51
C GLU A 106 15.58 13.66 -3.54
N GLU A 107 15.91 13.36 -4.79
CA GLU A 107 15.84 14.30 -5.92
C GLU A 107 14.43 14.88 -6.08
N LYS A 108 13.39 14.04 -6.07
CA LYS A 108 11.99 14.50 -6.13
C LYS A 108 11.62 15.39 -4.95
N LYS A 109 12.08 15.07 -3.73
CA LYS A 109 11.86 15.91 -2.53
C LYS A 109 12.57 17.25 -2.67
N ASN A 110 13.80 17.26 -3.17
CA ASN A 110 14.59 18.47 -3.36
C ASN A 110 13.98 19.36 -4.45
N MET A 111 13.56 18.78 -5.59
CA MET A 111 12.80 19.51 -6.62
C MET A 111 11.51 20.12 -6.05
N ASN A 112 10.76 19.38 -5.23
CA ASN A 112 9.51 19.88 -4.65
C ASN A 112 9.74 20.95 -3.56
N LYS A 113 10.88 20.90 -2.85
CA LYS A 113 11.29 21.98 -1.93
C LYS A 113 11.67 23.24 -2.71
N GLN A 114 12.43 23.09 -3.79
CA GLN A 114 12.85 24.20 -4.64
C GLN A 114 11.65 24.88 -5.33
N SER A 115 10.69 24.10 -5.82
CA SER A 115 9.45 24.64 -6.40
C SER A 115 8.57 25.34 -5.35
N LYS A 116 8.62 24.93 -4.08
CA LYS A 116 7.92 25.60 -2.98
C LYS A 116 8.62 26.87 -2.52
N SER A 117 9.95 26.94 -2.57
CA SER A 117 10.70 28.16 -2.24
C SER A 117 10.64 29.21 -3.35
N SER A 118 10.50 28.82 -4.62
CA SER A 118 10.29 29.77 -5.72
C SER A 118 8.84 30.29 -5.82
N MET A 119 7.90 29.67 -5.10
CA MET A 119 6.49 30.09 -5.00
C MET A 119 6.20 31.00 -3.79
N LEU A 120 7.24 31.39 -3.04
CA LEU A 120 7.15 32.35 -1.94
C LEU A 120 7.93 33.61 -2.30
N ASP A 121 7.49 34.27 -3.37
CA ASP A 121 7.32 35.70 -3.35
C ASP A 121 5.87 35.97 -3.81
N GLU A 122 5.16 36.80 -3.05
CA GLU A 122 3.83 37.32 -3.35
C GLU A 122 2.64 36.33 -3.37
N ALA A 123 2.22 35.88 -2.20
CA ALA A 123 0.81 35.54 -1.99
C ALA A 123 0.40 35.82 -0.55
N GLU A 124 -0.40 36.86 -0.41
CA GLU A 124 -1.15 37.23 0.79
C GLU A 124 -1.75 36.00 1.47
N LYS A 125 -1.71 35.98 2.81
CA LYS A 125 -2.27 34.94 3.66
C LYS A 125 -3.72 34.66 3.22
N LYS A 126 -3.96 33.54 2.55
CA LYS A 126 -5.32 33.02 2.33
C LYS A 126 -5.99 32.88 3.69
N SER A 127 -6.94 33.76 3.97
CA SER A 127 -7.85 33.63 5.10
C SER A 127 -8.59 32.31 4.95
N HIS A 128 -8.52 31.50 6.01
CA HIS A 128 -9.22 30.24 6.08
C HIS A 128 -10.70 30.53 6.36
N TRP A 129 -11.63 29.75 5.79
CA TRP A 129 -13.09 29.94 5.94
C TRP A 129 -13.58 30.03 7.40
N LEU A 130 -12.75 29.69 8.40
CA LEU A 130 -13.08 29.83 9.83
C LEU A 130 -12.75 31.19 10.46
N ASP A 131 -12.11 32.13 9.76
CA ASP A 131 -11.67 33.41 10.34
C ASP A 131 -12.71 34.55 10.29
N GLU A 132 -13.96 34.28 9.90
CA GLU A 132 -15.01 35.29 10.01
C GLU A 132 -15.46 35.47 11.48
N SER A 133 -15.02 36.59 12.04
CA SER A 133 -15.41 37.20 13.30
C SER A 133 -16.91 37.10 13.57
N LYS A 134 -17.29 36.59 14.74
CA LYS A 134 -18.66 36.66 15.27
C LYS A 134 -19.08 38.13 15.38
N PRO A 135 -20.25 38.53 14.86
CA PRO A 135 -20.73 39.90 15.05
C PRO A 135 -21.06 40.15 16.54
N GLN A 136 -20.61 41.30 17.02
CA GLN A 136 -20.90 41.88 18.32
C GLN A 136 -22.42 42.09 18.46
N LYS A 137 -23.01 41.66 19.59
CA LYS A 137 -24.42 41.87 19.90
C LYS A 137 -24.63 43.33 20.31
N ASP A 138 -25.28 44.11 19.44
CA ASP A 138 -25.83 45.39 19.83
C ASP A 138 -27.24 45.23 20.41
N SER A 139 -27.41 45.82 21.58
CA SER A 139 -28.60 45.80 22.41
C SER A 139 -29.49 47.00 22.12
N THR A 140 -30.63 46.81 21.43
CA THR A 140 -31.70 47.83 21.40
C THR A 140 -33.10 47.25 21.15
N GLY A 141 -33.99 47.39 22.13
CA GLY A 141 -35.35 47.90 21.95
C GLY A 141 -36.49 47.04 21.35
N LYS A 142 -37.40 46.63 22.24
CA LYS A 142 -38.89 46.60 22.11
C LYS A 142 -39.57 45.81 20.95
N GLY A 143 -40.45 44.87 21.33
CA GLY A 143 -41.76 44.73 20.69
C GLY A 143 -42.28 43.32 20.37
N ARG A 144 -42.99 42.71 21.32
CA ARG A 144 -44.25 41.94 21.17
C ARG A 144 -44.59 41.23 19.83
N ARG A 145 -44.69 39.89 19.89
CA ARG A 145 -45.87 39.00 19.60
C ARG A 145 -45.50 37.72 18.84
N GLY A 146 -45.65 36.58 19.53
CA GLY A 146 -46.36 35.39 19.05
C GLY A 146 -45.65 34.43 18.08
N GLY A 147 -45.59 33.15 18.45
CA GLY A 147 -45.48 32.05 17.48
C GLY A 147 -44.53 30.92 17.90
N ARG A 148 -45.09 29.73 18.13
CA ARG A 148 -44.37 28.44 18.26
C ARG A 148 -43.41 28.22 17.08
N GLY A 149 -42.17 27.83 17.34
CA GLY A 149 -41.24 27.34 16.32
C GLY A 149 -40.10 26.56 16.97
N GLY A 150 -40.07 25.24 16.77
CA GLY A 150 -39.00 24.37 17.23
C GLY A 150 -37.68 24.71 16.55
N SER A 151 -36.58 24.69 17.31
CA SER A 151 -35.24 24.88 16.79
C SER A 151 -34.83 23.64 15.97
N GLU A 152 -34.99 23.71 14.65
CA GLU A 152 -34.33 22.77 13.74
C GLU A 152 -32.82 23.07 13.77
N VAL A 153 -32.07 22.20 14.42
CA VAL A 153 -30.60 22.21 14.36
C VAL A 153 -30.21 21.73 12.96
N LEU A 154 -29.77 22.65 12.11
CA LEU A 154 -29.24 22.29 10.79
C LEU A 154 -28.09 21.28 10.94
N PRO A 155 -28.12 20.16 10.19
CA PRO A 155 -27.06 19.17 10.27
C PRO A 155 -25.71 19.77 9.86
N LYS A 156 -24.70 19.59 10.71
CA LYS A 156 -23.35 20.12 10.51
C LYS A 156 -22.59 19.53 9.31
N PHE A 157 -23.05 18.39 8.76
CA PHE A 157 -22.45 17.76 7.58
C PHE A 157 -23.51 17.17 6.64
N PRO A 158 -23.32 17.25 5.30
CA PRO A 158 -24.34 16.96 4.29
C PRO A 158 -24.77 15.48 4.16
N TRP A 159 -24.11 14.56 4.85
CA TRP A 159 -24.42 13.11 4.83
C TRP A 159 -25.03 12.60 6.14
N SER A 160 -25.20 13.48 7.13
CA SER A 160 -25.79 13.12 8.43
C SER A 160 -27.29 12.83 8.36
N SER A 161 -27.96 13.19 7.25
CA SER A 161 -29.35 12.82 6.95
C SER A 161 -29.52 11.45 6.29
N MET A 162 -28.43 10.77 5.87
CA MET A 162 -28.52 9.43 5.29
C MET A 162 -28.54 8.36 6.39
N ARG A 163 -29.74 7.97 6.85
CA ARG A 163 -29.89 6.71 7.61
C ARG A 163 -29.71 5.54 6.65
N ALA A 164 -28.89 4.57 7.03
CA ALA A 164 -28.80 3.29 6.34
C ALA A 164 -30.15 2.55 6.49
N SER A 165 -30.77 2.16 5.37
CA SER A 165 -31.88 1.20 5.41
C SER A 165 -31.34 -0.13 5.93
N ARG A 166 -32.05 -0.70 6.91
CA ARG A 166 -31.95 -2.14 7.19
C ARG A 166 -32.60 -2.93 6.06
#